data_AF-A0A8D8UYP6-F1
#
_entry.id   AF-A0A8D8UYP6-F1
#
_cell.length_a   1.000
_cell.length_b   1.000
_cell.length_c   1.000
_cell.angle_alpha   90.00
_cell.angle_beta   90.00
_cell.angle_gamma   90.00
#
_symmetry.space_group_name_H-M   'P 1'
#
loop_
_entity.id
_entity.type
_entity.pdbx_description
1 polymer ?
#
loop_
_entity_poly.entity_id
_entity_poly.type
_entity_poly.pdbx_seq_one_letter_code
_entity_poly.pdbx_strand_id
1 'polypeptide(L)'
;MPVVEKIGRRHCIPILYTRGTHYEVGFDVGRTFSGIIKSFLEICGPLNDTYLPLYETDAGRRVYEATLASCRENFPQYVEEIEGTADGAKIPFHKLFLLHMDDITPNVVHRKSAVDSTVGCSSVCCTQKDEVSQY
;
A
#
# COMPACT_ATOMS: atom_id res chain seq x y z
N MET A 1 14.23 28.47 -16.78
CA MET A 1 13.57 27.23 -16.30
C MET A 1 14.08 26.99 -14.89
N PRO A 2 13.22 26.91 -13.86
CA PRO A 2 13.71 26.58 -12.53
C PRO A 2 14.22 25.14 -12.58
N VAL A 3 15.47 24.96 -12.15
CA VAL A 3 16.06 23.63 -11.94
C VAL A 3 15.30 23.05 -10.75
N VAL A 4 14.40 22.11 -11.00
CA VAL A 4 13.83 21.30 -9.93
C VAL A 4 14.95 20.38 -9.47
N GLU A 5 15.66 20.81 -8.45
CA GLU A 5 16.67 19.99 -7.79
C GLU A 5 15.96 18.73 -7.30
N LYS A 6 16.29 17.57 -7.89
CA LYS A 6 15.74 16.29 -7.46
C LYS A 6 16.30 16.00 -6.07
N ILE A 7 15.59 16.42 -5.04
CA ILE A 7 15.87 16.05 -3.66
C ILE A 7 15.79 14.52 -3.61
N GLY A 8 16.94 13.86 -3.57
CA GLY A 8 17.05 12.41 -3.59
C GLY A 8 16.35 11.75 -2.40
N ARG A 9 16.34 10.41 -2.37
CA ARG A 9 15.72 9.65 -1.28
C ARG A 9 16.36 10.07 0.05
N ARG A 10 15.54 10.49 1.02
CA ARG A 10 16.04 10.90 2.33
C ARG A 10 16.77 9.72 2.99
N HIS A 11 17.92 9.99 3.59
CA HIS A 11 18.65 9.04 4.44
C HIS A 11 18.05 8.98 5.87
N CYS A 12 16.73 9.03 5.98
CA CYS A 12 16.01 8.84 7.23
C CYS A 12 14.66 8.19 6.96
N ILE A 13 14.27 7.25 7.83
CA ILE A 13 12.95 6.63 7.80
C ILE A 13 12.12 7.36 8.86
N PRO A 14 11.02 8.03 8.48
CA PRO A 14 10.20 8.72 9.46
C PRO A 14 9.43 7.70 10.31
N ILE A 15 9.26 8.01 11.59
CA ILE A 15 8.59 7.14 12.58
C ILE A 15 7.35 7.87 13.09
N LEU A 16 6.23 7.16 13.14
CA LEU A 16 4.99 7.62 13.74
C LEU A 16 4.63 6.71 14.92
N TYR A 17 4.34 7.32 16.07
CA TYR A 17 3.72 6.65 17.20
C TYR A 17 2.26 7.06 17.26
N THR A 18 1.35 6.10 17.11
CA THR A 18 -0.10 6.30 17.18
C THR A 18 -0.77 5.14 17.92
N ARG A 19 -1.97 5.36 18.43
CA ARG A 19 -2.81 4.37 19.10
C ARG A 19 -4.26 4.80 18.96
N GLY A 20 -5.16 3.84 18.84
CA GLY A 20 -6.60 4.06 18.80
C GLY A 20 -7.29 2.84 18.22
N THR A 21 -8.46 3.08 17.64
CA THR A 21 -9.13 2.17 16.70
C THR A 21 -8.32 2.00 15.41
N HIS A 22 -8.67 1.00 14.61
CA HIS A 22 -8.02 0.76 13.31
C HIS A 22 -8.14 1.98 12.39
N TYR A 23 -9.33 2.59 12.34
CA TYR A 23 -9.55 3.83 11.60
C TYR A 23 -8.67 4.99 12.11
N GLU A 24 -8.58 5.22 13.42
CA GLU A 24 -7.77 6.32 13.98
C GLU A 24 -6.28 6.13 13.69
N VAL A 25 -5.77 4.91 13.83
CA VAL A 25 -4.39 4.56 13.44
C VAL A 25 -4.16 4.85 11.96
N GLY A 26 -5.06 4.38 11.09
CA GLY A 26 -5.02 4.67 9.66
C GLY A 26 -5.03 6.17 9.36
N PHE A 27 -5.94 6.92 10.00
CA PHE A 27 -6.08 8.37 9.82
C PHE A 27 -4.81 9.13 10.19
N ASP A 28 -4.17 8.77 11.30
CA ASP A 28 -2.91 9.38 11.71
C ASP A 28 -1.77 9.07 10.73
N VAL A 29 -1.71 7.83 10.22
CA VAL A 29 -0.75 7.42 9.17
C VAL A 29 -0.99 8.25 7.91
N GLY A 30 -2.23 8.28 7.42
CA GLY A 30 -2.64 9.02 6.23
C GLY A 30 -2.32 10.51 6.33
N ARG A 31 -2.67 11.14 7.46
CA ARG A 31 -2.43 12.57 7.71
C ARG A 31 -0.94 12.89 7.77
N THR A 32 -0.18 12.10 8.53
CA THR A 32 1.26 12.31 8.75
C THR A 32 2.07 12.12 7.48
N PHE A 33 1.75 11.09 6.70
CA PHE A 33 2.50 10.72 5.50
C PHE A 33 1.82 11.13 4.19
N SER A 34 0.79 12.00 4.24
CA SER A 34 -0.03 12.38 3.09
C SER A 34 0.77 12.81 1.85
N GLY A 35 1.85 13.57 2.04
CA GLY A 35 2.74 13.98 0.95
C GLY A 35 3.43 12.78 0.27
N ILE A 36 3.98 11.85 1.06
CA ILE A 36 4.65 10.64 0.55
C ILE A 36 3.65 9.74 -0.16
N ILE A 37 2.47 9.54 0.44
CA ILE A 37 1.39 8.71 -0.12
C ILE A 37 0.96 9.29 -1.47
N LYS A 38 0.67 10.59 -1.57
CA LYS A 38 0.26 11.23 -2.83
C LYS A 38 1.35 11.15 -3.89
N SER A 39 2.59 11.49 -3.55
CA SER A 39 3.70 11.38 -4.48
C SER A 39 3.89 9.94 -4.97
N PHE A 40 3.70 8.93 -4.12
CA PHE A 40 3.74 7.53 -4.53
C PHE A 40 2.62 7.20 -5.51
N LEU A 41 1.37 7.59 -5.22
CA LEU A 41 0.23 7.36 -6.13
C LEU A 41 0.43 8.02 -7.50
N GLU A 42 1.00 9.22 -7.53
CA GLU A 42 1.28 9.95 -8.78
C GLU A 42 2.29 9.23 -9.67
N ILE A 43 3.28 8.54 -9.09
CA ILE A 43 4.36 7.88 -9.84
C ILE A 43 4.23 6.37 -9.95
N CYS A 44 3.21 5.76 -9.32
CA CYS A 44 3.03 4.32 -9.31
C CYS A 44 2.52 3.81 -10.66
N GLY A 45 3.42 3.25 -11.47
CA GLY A 45 3.11 2.67 -12.79
C GLY A 45 1.98 1.63 -12.74
N PRO A 46 2.07 0.56 -11.94
CA PRO A 46 1.03 -0.47 -11.88
C PRO A 46 -0.37 0.09 -11.57
N LEU A 47 -0.46 1.05 -10.63
CA LEU A 47 -1.72 1.71 -10.31
C LEU A 47 -2.28 2.50 -11.49
N ASN A 48 -1.47 3.36 -12.10
CA ASN A 48 -1.93 4.32 -13.09
C ASN A 48 -2.14 3.68 -14.48
N ASP A 49 -1.29 2.73 -14.84
CA ASP A 49 -1.28 2.13 -16.18
C ASP A 49 -2.12 0.85 -16.26
N THR A 50 -2.38 0.19 -15.13
CA THR A 50 -3.11 -1.09 -15.10
C THR A 50 -4.32 -1.08 -14.16
N TYR A 51 -4.13 -0.86 -12.85
CA TYR A 51 -5.22 -1.07 -11.89
C TYR A 51 -6.38 -0.09 -12.06
N LEU A 52 -6.10 1.20 -12.25
CA LEU A 52 -7.13 2.22 -12.48
C LEU A 52 -7.89 2.00 -13.80
N PRO A 53 -7.21 1.80 -14.96
CA PRO A 53 -7.90 1.45 -16.19
C PRO A 53 -8.81 0.22 -16.07
N LEU A 54 -8.36 -0.82 -15.35
CA LEU A 54 -9.19 -2.02 -15.13
C LEU A 54 -10.38 -1.76 -14.22
N TYR A 55 -10.20 -0.98 -13.17
CA TYR A 55 -11.28 -0.59 -12.26
C TYR A 55 -12.42 0.16 -12.98
N GLU A 56 -12.11 0.92 -14.02
CA GLU A 56 -13.12 1.60 -14.85
C GLU A 56 -13.90 0.67 -15.78
N THR A 57 -13.46 -0.58 -15.96
CA THR A 57 -14.23 -1.59 -16.71
C THR A 57 -15.25 -2.30 -15.81
N ASP A 58 -16.37 -2.74 -16.39
CA ASP A 58 -17.35 -3.53 -15.63
C ASP A 58 -16.77 -4.81 -15.02
N ALA A 59 -15.84 -5.45 -15.73
CA ALA A 59 -15.19 -6.68 -15.26
C ALA A 59 -14.28 -6.40 -14.05
N GLY A 60 -13.39 -5.40 -14.15
CA GLY A 60 -12.51 -5.02 -13.05
C GLY A 60 -13.27 -4.46 -11.85
N ARG A 61 -14.33 -3.66 -12.09
CA ARG A 61 -15.21 -3.17 -11.01
C ARG A 61 -15.88 -4.31 -10.25
N ARG A 62 -16.36 -5.36 -10.94
CA ARG A 62 -16.91 -6.55 -10.27
C ARG A 62 -15.88 -7.26 -9.39
N VAL A 63 -14.63 -7.38 -9.85
CA VAL A 63 -13.55 -8.01 -9.07
C VAL A 63 -13.20 -7.16 -7.83
N TYR A 64 -13.12 -5.84 -8.01
CA TYR A 64 -12.92 -4.89 -6.92
C TYR A 64 -14.01 -5.03 -5.84
N GLU A 65 -15.28 -4.95 -6.23
CA GLU A 65 -16.40 -5.00 -5.28
C GLU A 65 -16.50 -6.35 -4.57
N ALA A 66 -16.28 -7.45 -5.29
CA ALA A 66 -16.27 -8.79 -4.70
C ALA A 66 -15.13 -8.96 -3.69
N THR A 67 -13.94 -8.43 -4.01
CA THR A 67 -12.78 -8.48 -3.11
C THR A 67 -13.01 -7.61 -1.88
N LEU A 68 -13.50 -6.38 -2.06
CA LEU A 68 -13.83 -5.48 -0.96
C LEU A 68 -14.90 -6.07 -0.04
N ALA A 69 -15.94 -6.67 -0.59
CA ALA A 69 -16.97 -7.36 0.19
C ALA A 69 -16.37 -8.50 1.03
N SER A 70 -15.53 -9.35 0.42
CA SER A 70 -14.83 -10.41 1.14
C SER A 70 -13.92 -9.88 2.25
N CYS A 71 -13.18 -8.79 1.99
CA CYS A 71 -12.31 -8.17 3.00
C CYS A 71 -13.12 -7.55 4.14
N ARG A 72 -14.26 -6.90 3.86
CA ARG A 72 -15.14 -6.35 4.91
C ARG A 72 -15.75 -7.43 5.81
N GLU A 73 -16.09 -8.58 5.23
CA GLU A 73 -16.64 -9.70 6.00
C GLU A 73 -15.58 -10.38 6.88
N ASN A 74 -14.38 -10.60 6.34
CA ASN A 74 -13.38 -11.45 6.99
C ASN A 74 -12.32 -10.65 7.77
N PHE A 75 -12.05 -9.42 7.36
CA PHE A 75 -10.99 -8.56 7.91
C PHE A 75 -11.43 -7.09 8.00
N PRO A 76 -12.58 -6.78 8.64
CA PRO A 76 -13.13 -5.43 8.70
C PRO A 76 -12.12 -4.42 9.25
N GLN A 77 -11.31 -4.80 10.22
CA GLN A 77 -10.28 -3.96 10.82
C GLN A 77 -9.24 -3.43 9.82
N TYR A 78 -8.86 -4.24 8.82
CA TYR A 78 -7.89 -3.80 7.82
C TYR A 78 -8.53 -2.85 6.81
N VAL A 79 -9.81 -3.07 6.50
CA VAL A 79 -10.55 -2.15 5.64
C VAL A 79 -10.71 -0.79 6.33
N GLU A 80 -11.09 -0.78 7.62
CA GLU A 80 -11.18 0.44 8.43
C GLU A 80 -9.85 1.21 8.48
N GLU A 81 -8.72 0.51 8.64
CA GLU A 81 -7.39 1.13 8.66
C GLU A 81 -7.02 1.76 7.31
N ILE A 82 -7.35 1.10 6.19
CA ILE A 82 -7.13 1.65 4.84
C ILE A 82 -8.06 2.83 4.57
N GLU A 83 -9.32 2.78 5.02
CA GLU A 83 -10.28 3.88 4.96
C GLU A 83 -9.77 5.10 5.73
N GLY A 84 -9.31 4.90 6.98
CA GLY A 84 -8.67 5.94 7.77
C GLY A 84 -7.45 6.53 7.06
N THR A 85 -6.59 5.68 6.49
CA THR A 85 -5.40 6.13 5.73
C THR A 85 -5.78 6.97 4.53
N ALA A 86 -6.82 6.59 3.79
CA ALA A 86 -7.31 7.36 2.64
C ALA A 86 -7.84 8.73 3.06
N ASP A 87 -8.65 8.78 4.12
CA ASP A 87 -9.24 10.00 4.65
C ASP A 87 -8.18 10.95 5.22
N GLY A 88 -7.25 10.43 6.02
CA GLY A 88 -6.14 11.19 6.57
C GLY A 88 -5.24 11.78 5.49
N ALA A 89 -4.97 11.00 4.43
CA ALA A 89 -4.21 11.48 3.27
C ALA A 89 -5.03 12.36 2.32
N LYS A 90 -6.37 12.43 2.47
CA LYS A 90 -7.30 13.12 1.57
C LYS A 90 -7.20 12.63 0.13
N ILE A 91 -7.36 11.33 -0.06
CA ILE A 91 -7.34 10.67 -1.36
C ILE A 91 -8.52 9.70 -1.48
N PRO A 92 -8.96 9.35 -2.70
CA PRO A 92 -10.03 8.37 -2.86
C PRO A 92 -9.60 6.99 -2.35
N PHE A 93 -10.43 6.37 -1.50
CA PHE A 93 -10.20 5.04 -0.93
C PHE A 93 -9.84 3.98 -1.97
N HIS A 94 -10.56 3.93 -3.10
CA HIS A 94 -10.34 2.93 -4.13
C HIS A 94 -8.91 2.91 -4.67
N LYS A 95 -8.21 4.06 -4.68
CA LYS A 95 -6.80 4.10 -5.13
C LYS A 95 -5.87 3.35 -4.19
N LEU A 96 -6.07 3.49 -2.87
CA LEU A 96 -5.30 2.71 -1.89
C LEU A 96 -5.71 1.26 -1.88
N PHE A 97 -7.01 0.97 -1.95
CA PHE A 97 -7.48 -0.40 -1.93
C PHE A 97 -7.00 -1.19 -3.16
N LEU A 98 -6.98 -0.58 -4.35
CA LEU A 98 -6.40 -1.19 -5.54
C LEU A 98 -4.92 -1.56 -5.39
N LEU A 99 -4.13 -0.73 -4.68
CA LEU A 99 -2.73 -1.09 -4.36
C LEU A 99 -2.62 -2.29 -3.42
N HIS A 100 -3.56 -2.46 -2.49
CA HIS A 100 -3.58 -3.61 -1.57
C HIS A 100 -4.13 -4.88 -2.23
N MET A 101 -4.97 -4.72 -3.25
CA MET A 101 -5.38 -5.83 -4.12
C MET A 101 -4.25 -6.31 -5.03
N ASP A 102 -3.27 -5.44 -5.32
CA ASP A 102 -2.10 -5.75 -6.15
C ASP A 102 -2.53 -6.43 -7.47
N ASP A 103 -1.95 -7.58 -7.80
CA ASP A 103 -2.24 -8.31 -9.03
C ASP A 103 -3.58 -9.08 -9.06
N ILE A 104 -4.44 -8.99 -8.03
CA ILE A 104 -5.73 -9.71 -8.03
C ILE A 104 -6.59 -9.29 -9.24
N THR A 105 -6.77 -7.98 -9.46
CA THR A 105 -7.60 -7.46 -10.56
C THR A 105 -7.09 -7.90 -11.94
N PRO A 106 -5.82 -7.65 -12.33
CA PRO A 106 -5.32 -8.06 -13.64
C PRO A 106 -5.24 -9.58 -13.82
N ASN A 107 -4.96 -10.34 -12.76
CA ASN A 107 -4.94 -11.81 -12.83
C ASN A 107 -6.33 -12.38 -13.12
N VAL A 108 -7.39 -11.87 -12.47
CA VAL A 108 -8.75 -12.36 -12.67
C VAL A 108 -9.30 -11.93 -14.04
N VAL A 109 -9.08 -10.69 -14.45
CA VAL A 109 -9.65 -10.15 -15.69
C VAL A 109 -8.88 -10.60 -16.94
N HIS A 110 -7.54 -10.58 -16.88
CA HIS A 110 -6.68 -10.80 -18.06
C HIS A 110 -5.74 -12.00 -17.95
N ARG A 111 -5.68 -12.67 -16.80
CA ARG A 111 -4.70 -13.74 -16.52
C ARG A 111 -3.25 -13.30 -16.74
N LYS A 112 -2.95 -12.05 -16.37
CA LYS A 112 -1.64 -11.43 -16.46
C LYS A 112 -1.32 -10.65 -15.18
N SER A 113 -0.06 -10.62 -14.78
CA SER A 113 0.45 -9.73 -13.74
C SER A 113 0.58 -8.30 -14.28
N ALA A 114 0.38 -7.29 -13.43
CA ALA A 114 0.63 -5.90 -13.78
C ALA A 114 2.12 -5.51 -13.67
N VAL A 115 2.96 -6.36 -13.08
CA VAL A 115 4.38 -6.07 -12.86
C VAL A 115 5.23 -6.99 -13.73
N ASP A 116 5.85 -6.41 -14.77
CA ASP A 116 6.74 -7.13 -15.69
C ASP A 116 8.12 -7.48 -15.07
N SER A 117 8.38 -7.09 -13.82
CA SER A 117 9.69 -7.24 -13.18
C SER A 117 9.61 -7.92 -11.81
N THR A 118 10.60 -8.74 -11.50
CA THR A 118 10.71 -9.42 -10.21
C THR A 118 11.15 -8.43 -9.13
N VAL A 119 10.33 -8.23 -8.10
CA VAL A 119 10.78 -7.63 -6.84
C VAL A 119 11.52 -8.71 -6.04
N GLY A 120 12.83 -8.53 -5.87
CA GLY A 120 13.68 -9.47 -5.13
C GLY A 120 13.88 -9.06 -3.68
N CYS A 121 13.95 -10.04 -2.79
CA CYS A 121 14.40 -9.85 -1.41
C CYS A 121 15.29 -11.02 -0.97
N SER A 122 16.16 -10.79 0.01
CA SER A 122 16.94 -11.85 0.67
C SER A 122 16.83 -11.64 2.17
N SER A 123 16.43 -12.69 2.89
CA SER A 123 16.23 -12.68 4.33
C SER A 123 17.04 -13.80 4.96
N VAL A 124 17.77 -13.50 6.04
CA VAL A 124 18.61 -14.47 6.76
C VAL A 124 18.23 -14.44 8.25
N CYS A 125 18.04 -15.61 8.84
CA CYS A 125 17.85 -15.79 10.28
C CYS A 125 18.91 -16.76 10.79
N CYS A 126 19.64 -16.36 11.83
CA CYS A 126 20.72 -17.15 12.43
C CYS A 126 20.42 -17.39 13.90
N THR A 127 20.58 -18.63 14.37
CA THR A 127 20.59 -18.91 15.81
C THR A 127 21.94 -18.50 16.39
N GLN A 128 21.93 -17.59 17.36
CA GLN A 128 23.12 -17.26 18.14
C GLN A 128 23.06 -18.02 19.47
N LYS A 129 24.11 -18.76 19.81
CA LYS A 129 24.26 -19.31 21.16
C LYS A 129 24.75 -18.18 22.05
N ASP A 130 24.00 -17.86 23.09
CA ASP A 130 24.48 -16.99 24.16
C ASP A 130 25.62 -17.73 24.88
N GLU A 131 26.87 -17.38 24.58
CA GLU A 131 27.99 -17.83 25.40
C GLU A 131 27.84 -17.14 26.76
N VAL A 132 27.30 -17.86 27.74
CA VAL A 132 27.33 -17.43 29.14
C VAL A 132 28.80 -17.42 29.55
N SER A 133 29.41 -16.23 29.55
CA SER A 133 30.76 -16.00 30.05
C SER A 133 30.79 -16.40 31.53
N GLN A 134 31.31 -17.59 31.83
CA GLN A 134 31.64 -17.99 33.20
C GLN A 134 32.95 -17.29 33.59
N TYR A 135 32.84 -16.13 34.22
CA TYR A 135 33.90 -15.56 35.07
C TYR A 135 33.28 -14.95 36.32
#